data_AF-A0A078FTW0-F1
#
_entry.id   AF-A0A078FTW0-F1
#
_cell.length_a   1.000
_cell.length_b   1.000
_cell.length_c   1.000
_cell.angle_alpha   90.00
_cell.angle_beta   90.00
_cell.angle_gamma   90.00
#
_symmetry.space_group_name_H-M   'P 1'
#
loop_
_entity.id
_entity.type
_entity.pdbx_description
1 polymer ?
#
loop_
_entity_poly.entity_id
_entity_poly.type
_entity_poly.pdbx_seq_one_letter_code
_entity_poly.pdbx_strand_id
1 'polypeptide(L)'
;MLEFYSNKVPLISTVYGSSETIFGINMNPFCKPQDISYSCIPTISYFEFILADEGNKGEIVDLVNVKIGSYYEPVITNYYGLHRYRMGDILQVSGFYNSAPQFRFVRRKSMVLSVNLEVTTEEAF
;
A
#
# COMPACT_ATOMS: atom_id res chain seq x y z
N MET A 1 11.49 13.15 -15.34
CA MET A 1 11.44 12.54 -16.68
C MET A 1 10.03 12.60 -17.26
N LEU A 2 9.02 11.98 -16.63
CA LEU A 2 7.63 12.06 -17.08
C LEU A 2 7.13 13.49 -17.26
N GLU A 3 7.35 14.38 -16.28
CA GLU A 3 6.96 15.80 -16.39
C GLU A 3 7.60 16.54 -17.57
N PHE A 4 8.83 16.15 -17.95
CA PHE A 4 9.55 16.74 -19.07
C PHE A 4 8.94 16.34 -20.41
N TYR A 5 8.56 15.06 -20.58
CA TYR A 5 7.99 14.55 -21.82
C TYR A 5 6.48 14.76 -21.94
N SER A 6 5.76 14.87 -20.82
CA SER A 6 4.29 14.98 -20.81
C SER A 6 3.77 16.41 -20.92
N ASN A 7 4.66 17.41 -20.98
CA ASN A 7 4.29 18.83 -21.05
C ASN A 7 3.24 19.22 -19.99
N LYS A 8 3.45 18.77 -18.75
CA LYS A 8 2.57 19.02 -17.58
C LYS A 8 1.17 18.40 -17.64
N VAL A 9 0.94 17.37 -18.46
CA VAL A 9 -0.29 16.56 -18.36
C VAL A 9 -0.37 15.91 -16.97
N PRO A 10 -1.55 15.87 -16.32
CA PRO A 10 -1.73 15.25 -15.01
C PRO A 10 -1.26 13.79 -14.97
N LEU A 11 -0.44 13.44 -13.99
CA LEU A 11 -0.02 12.07 -13.73
C LEU A 11 -1.06 11.40 -12.82
N ILE A 12 -1.72 10.36 -13.33
CA ILE A 12 -2.81 9.68 -12.64
C ILE A 12 -2.34 8.29 -12.21
N SER A 13 -2.31 8.04 -10.90
CA SER A 13 -2.16 6.69 -10.34
C SER A 13 -3.50 6.21 -9.82
N THR A 14 -4.08 5.22 -10.51
CA THR A 14 -5.48 4.82 -10.29
C THR A 14 -5.63 3.70 -9.27
N VAL A 15 -4.76 2.68 -9.34
CA VAL A 15 -4.93 1.42 -8.61
C VAL A 15 -3.64 1.08 -7.87
N TYR A 16 -3.79 0.58 -6.65
CA TYR A 16 -2.74 -0.14 -5.94
C TYR A 16 -3.15 -1.61 -5.79
N GLY A 17 -2.28 -2.51 -6.25
CA GLY A 17 -2.51 -3.93 -6.24
C GLY A 17 -1.22 -4.71 -6.50
N SER A 18 -1.32 -6.03 -6.38
CA SER A 18 -0.23 -6.97 -6.55
C SER A 18 -0.72 -8.23 -7.28
N SER A 19 0.17 -9.22 -7.46
CA SER A 19 -0.19 -10.56 -7.93
C SER A 19 -1.21 -11.27 -7.04
N GLU A 20 -1.23 -10.93 -5.75
CA GLU A 20 -2.05 -11.62 -4.75
C GLU A 20 -3.44 -11.00 -4.57
N THR A 21 -3.57 -9.68 -4.75
CA THR A 21 -4.84 -8.96 -4.58
C THR A 21 -4.82 -7.55 -5.17
N ILE A 22 -6.00 -7.04 -5.53
CA ILE A 22 -6.20 -5.60 -5.76
C ILE A 22 -6.53 -4.98 -4.39
N PHE A 23 -5.68 -4.07 -3.91
CA PHE A 23 -5.83 -3.50 -2.58
C PHE A 23 -6.84 -2.33 -2.58
N GLY A 24 -6.68 -1.40 -3.51
CA GLY A 24 -7.46 -0.17 -3.46
C GLY A 24 -7.30 0.76 -4.65
N ILE A 25 -8.11 1.82 -4.66
CA ILE A 25 -8.15 2.82 -5.73
C ILE A 25 -7.93 4.23 -5.20
N ASN A 26 -7.33 5.08 -6.04
CA ASN A 26 -7.18 6.49 -5.74
C ASN A 26 -8.49 7.24 -6.00
N MET A 27 -9.12 7.72 -4.93
CA MET A 27 -10.38 8.48 -5.01
C MET A 27 -10.17 9.95 -5.40
N ASN A 28 -8.93 10.42 -5.47
CA ASN A 28 -8.57 11.76 -5.94
C ASN A 28 -7.53 11.66 -7.08
N PRO A 29 -7.94 11.29 -8.30
CA PRO A 29 -7.03 10.94 -9.39
C PRO A 29 -6.15 12.10 -9.88
N PHE A 30 -6.53 13.36 -9.59
CA PHE A 30 -5.79 14.56 -10.00
C PHE A 30 -4.90 15.14 -8.89
N CYS A 31 -4.73 14.44 -7.76
CA CYS A 31 -3.79 14.85 -6.72
C CYS A 31 -2.34 14.85 -7.24
N LYS A 32 -1.47 15.58 -6.54
CA LYS A 32 -0.04 15.53 -6.83
C LYS A 32 0.49 14.13 -6.52
N PRO A 33 1.51 13.63 -7.23
CA PRO A 33 2.06 12.29 -6.99
C PRO A 33 2.45 12.00 -5.53
N GLN A 34 2.95 13.00 -4.81
CA GLN A 34 3.32 12.92 -3.39
C GLN A 34 2.13 12.77 -2.42
N ASP A 35 0.93 13.15 -2.85
CA ASP A 35 -0.28 13.17 -2.04
C ASP A 35 -1.17 11.94 -2.30
N ILE A 36 -0.76 11.04 -3.20
CA ILE A 36 -1.52 9.85 -3.58
C ILE A 36 -1.82 8.98 -2.35
N SER A 37 -3.09 8.59 -2.24
CA SER A 37 -3.57 7.63 -1.26
C SER A 37 -4.60 6.71 -1.90
N TYR A 38 -4.55 5.43 -1.58
CA TYR A 38 -5.44 4.40 -2.12
C TYR A 38 -6.46 3.99 -1.05
N SER A 39 -7.74 4.10 -1.39
CA SER A 39 -8.84 3.68 -0.52
C SER A 39 -8.99 2.17 -0.65
N CYS A 40 -8.89 1.46 0.48
CA CYS A 40 -9.02 0.00 0.50
C CYS A 40 -10.40 -0.43 0.01
N ILE A 41 -10.46 -1.50 -0.80
CA ILE A 41 -11.71 -2.11 -1.25
C ILE A 41 -11.93 -3.40 -0.44
N PRO A 42 -12.74 -3.37 0.63
CA PRO A 42 -12.82 -4.47 1.60
C PRO A 42 -13.43 -5.76 1.03
N THR A 43 -14.07 -5.70 -0.14
CA THR A 43 -14.76 -6.83 -0.76
C THR A 43 -13.84 -7.72 -1.59
N ILE A 44 -12.60 -7.30 -1.88
CA ILE A 44 -11.67 -8.06 -2.72
C ILE A 44 -10.95 -9.16 -1.93
N SER A 45 -10.57 -8.86 -0.70
CA SER A 45 -9.89 -9.78 0.21
C SER A 45 -10.16 -9.38 1.65
N TYR A 46 -9.92 -10.30 2.57
CA TYR A 46 -9.85 -9.95 3.99
C TYR A 46 -8.47 -9.35 4.28
N PHE A 47 -8.45 -8.19 4.95
CA PHE A 47 -7.24 -7.43 5.24
C PHE A 47 -7.04 -7.28 6.75
N GLU A 48 -5.92 -7.81 7.23
CA GLU A 48 -5.35 -7.55 8.55
C GLU A 48 -4.11 -6.66 8.40
N PHE A 49 -3.68 -6.01 9.47
CA PHE A 49 -2.58 -5.04 9.45
C PHE A 49 -1.65 -5.24 10.63
N ILE A 50 -0.38 -5.52 10.35
CA ILE A 50 0.67 -5.62 11.37
C ILE A 50 1.26 -4.24 11.59
N LEU A 51 1.22 -3.72 12.81
CA LEU A 51 1.82 -2.43 13.14
C LEU A 51 3.34 -2.47 12.91
N ALA A 52 3.85 -1.49 12.16
CA ALA A 52 5.24 -1.41 11.71
C ALA A 52 6.09 -0.36 12.47
N ASP A 53 5.51 0.32 13.46
CA ASP A 53 6.19 1.31 14.30
C ASP A 53 7.23 0.67 15.23
N GLU A 54 8.30 1.41 15.54
CA GLU A 54 9.50 0.89 16.24
C GLU A 54 9.21 0.32 17.64
N GLY A 55 8.14 0.77 18.31
CA GLY A 55 7.79 0.36 19.68
C GLY A 55 6.89 -0.86 19.81
N ASN A 56 6.08 -1.20 18.79
CA ASN A 56 5.04 -2.24 18.87
C ASN A 56 5.03 -3.11 17.61
N LYS A 57 6.18 -3.71 17.27
CA LYS A 57 6.28 -4.66 16.16
C LYS A 57 5.48 -5.93 16.49
N GLY A 58 4.34 -6.13 15.82
CA GLY A 58 3.63 -7.40 15.83
C GLY A 58 2.17 -7.38 16.30
N GLU A 59 1.65 -6.24 16.75
CA GLU A 59 0.20 -6.11 16.97
C GLU A 59 -0.53 -6.20 15.63
N ILE A 60 -1.48 -7.13 15.54
CA ILE A 60 -2.33 -7.31 14.36
C ILE A 60 -3.66 -6.65 14.64
N VAL A 61 -4.07 -5.75 13.75
CA VAL A 61 -5.37 -5.08 13.82
C VAL A 61 -6.17 -5.33 12.55
N ASP A 62 -7.49 -5.38 12.67
CA ASP A 62 -8.39 -5.42 11.52
C ASP A 62 -8.44 -4.07 10.80
N LEU A 63 -8.94 -4.09 9.56
CA LEU A 63 -9.12 -2.89 8.71
C LEU A 63 -9.77 -1.70 9.43
N VAL A 64 -10.76 -1.96 10.30
CA VAL A 64 -11.51 -0.90 11.00
C VAL A 64 -10.75 -0.28 12.18
N ASN A 65 -9.67 -0.91 12.62
CA ASN A 65 -8.92 -0.54 13.82
C ASN A 65 -7.58 0.16 13.50
N VAL A 66 -7.31 0.43 12.22
CA VAL A 66 -6.12 1.16 11.79
C VAL A 66 -6.18 2.63 12.21
N LYS A 67 -5.03 3.21 12.55
CA LYS A 67 -4.93 4.59 13.08
C LYS A 67 -4.25 5.51 12.08
N ILE A 68 -4.80 6.72 11.90
CA ILE A 68 -4.20 7.76 11.05
C ILE A 68 -2.76 8.04 11.49
N GLY A 69 -1.85 8.14 10.53
CA GLY A 69 -0.44 8.43 10.76
C GLY A 69 0.41 7.21 11.08
N SER A 70 -0.19 6.11 11.54
CA SER A 70 0.51 4.85 11.82
C SER A 70 0.87 4.09 10.55
N TYR A 71 1.93 3.28 10.67
CA TYR A 71 2.47 2.47 9.59
C TYR A 71 2.13 1.00 9.81
N TYR A 72 1.70 0.32 8.74
CA TYR A 72 1.28 -1.07 8.80
C TYR A 72 1.82 -1.87 7.63
N GLU A 73 2.08 -3.15 7.89
CA GLU A 73 2.24 -4.16 6.85
C GLU A 73 0.91 -4.90 6.63
N PRO A 74 0.35 -4.89 5.41
CA PRO A 74 -0.85 -5.63 5.10
C PRO A 74 -0.63 -7.15 5.14
N VAL A 75 -1.60 -7.83 5.71
CA VAL A 75 -1.73 -9.27 5.73
C VAL A 75 -3.05 -9.64 5.07
N ILE A 76 -3.00 -10.49 4.05
CA ILE A 76 -4.15 -10.75 3.18
C ILE A 76 -4.62 -12.19 3.32
N THR A 77 -5.94 -12.35 3.28
CA THR A 77 -6.57 -13.65 3.00
C THR A 77 -7.50 -13.48 1.80
N ASN A 78 -7.28 -14.26 0.75
CA ASN A 78 -7.99 -14.11 -0.54
C ASN A 78 -8.78 -15.38 -0.92
N TYR A 79 -9.58 -15.25 -1.98
CA TYR A 79 -10.42 -16.34 -2.51
C TYR A 79 -9.64 -17.46 -3.23
N TYR A 80 -8.32 -17.28 -3.43
CA TYR A 80 -7.47 -18.19 -4.20
C TYR A 80 -6.53 -19.02 -3.30
N GLY A 81 -6.80 -19.08 -2.00
CA GLY A 81 -6.10 -19.95 -1.05
C GLY A 81 -4.88 -19.33 -0.37
N LEU A 82 -4.65 -18.02 -0.52
CA LEU A 82 -3.71 -17.32 0.35
C LEU A 82 -4.39 -17.03 1.69
N HIS A 83 -3.78 -17.50 2.77
CA HIS A 83 -4.27 -17.31 4.14
C HIS A 83 -3.22 -16.59 4.97
N ARG A 84 -3.58 -15.43 5.50
CA ARG A 84 -2.70 -14.55 6.30
C ARG A 84 -1.32 -14.33 5.66
N TYR A 85 -1.31 -14.11 4.35
CA TYR A 85 -0.09 -13.85 3.58
C TYR A 85 0.40 -12.42 3.84
N ARG A 86 1.67 -12.26 4.22
CA ARG A 86 2.27 -10.94 4.47
C ARG A 86 2.74 -10.35 3.14
N MET A 87 2.20 -9.20 2.73
CA MET A 87 2.56 -8.59 1.44
C MET A 87 3.99 -8.04 1.41
N GLY A 88 4.58 -7.75 2.57
CA GLY A 88 5.89 -7.11 2.69
C GLY A 88 5.90 -5.61 2.38
N ASP A 89 4.78 -5.05 1.93
CA ASP A 89 4.62 -3.61 1.72
C ASP A 89 4.39 -2.90 3.06
N ILE A 90 4.85 -1.65 3.18
CA ILE A 90 4.61 -0.75 4.30
C ILE A 90 3.71 0.38 3.83
N LEU A 91 2.56 0.50 4.48
CA LEU A 91 1.54 1.48 4.18
C LEU A 91 1.34 2.42 5.37
N GLN A 92 1.20 3.71 5.10
CA GLN A 92 0.79 4.70 6.11
C GLN A 92 -0.70 4.99 5.95
N VAL A 93 -1.46 4.97 7.04
CA VAL A 93 -2.86 5.44 7.01
C VAL A 93 -2.86 6.96 6.86
N SER A 94 -3.34 7.47 5.72
CA SER A 94 -3.35 8.90 5.41
C SER A 94 -4.70 9.57 5.71
N GLY A 95 -5.76 8.79 5.84
CA GLY A 95 -7.11 9.28 6.10
C GLY A 95 -8.17 8.21 5.90
N PHE A 96 -9.41 8.64 5.73
CA PHE A 96 -10.56 7.76 5.47
C PHE A 96 -11.44 8.39 4.39
N TYR A 97 -11.91 7.55 3.47
CA TYR A 97 -13.00 7.90 2.56
C TYR A 97 -14.27 7.27 3.10
N ASN A 98 -15.15 8.10 3.67
CA ASN A 98 -16.22 7.62 4.55
C ASN A 98 -15.62 6.78 5.68
N SER A 99 -15.99 5.50 5.78
CA SER A 99 -15.43 4.55 6.75
C SER A 99 -14.27 3.71 6.21
N ALA A 100 -13.95 3.80 4.92
CA ALA A 100 -12.88 3.01 4.31
C ALA A 100 -11.52 3.72 4.51
N PRO A 101 -10.54 3.07 5.16
CA PRO A 101 -9.22 3.67 5.35
C PRO A 101 -8.50 3.88 4.01
N GLN A 102 -7.76 4.98 3.95
CA GLN A 102 -6.90 5.35 2.84
C GLN A 102 -5.44 5.18 3.23
N PHE A 103 -4.67 4.61 2.30
CA PHE A 103 -3.29 4.24 2.55
C PHE A 103 -2.36 4.88 1.54
N ARG A 104 -1.29 5.50 2.03
CA ARG A 104 -0.15 5.92 1.24
C ARG A 104 0.88 4.79 1.21
N PHE A 105 1.33 4.40 0.02
CA PHE A 105 2.44 3.48 -0.13
C PHE A 105 3.74 4.15 0.33
N VAL A 106 4.49 3.50 1.23
CA VAL A 106 5.75 4.03 1.75
C VAL A 106 6.93 3.32 1.11
N ARG A 107 6.97 1.99 1.20
CA ARG A 107 8.05 1.15 0.67
C ARG A 107 7.67 -0.33 0.69
N ARG A 108 8.43 -1.17 -0.02
CA ARG A 108 8.43 -2.62 0.16
C ARG A 108 9.62 -3.03 1.02
N LYS A 109 9.42 -3.94 1.98
CA LYS A 109 10.50 -4.45 2.84
C LYS A 109 11.60 -5.09 1.99
N SER A 110 12.83 -4.95 2.48
CA SER A 110 14.04 -5.53 1.88
C SER A 110 14.36 -5.09 0.45
N MET A 111 13.62 -4.13 -0.13
CA MET A 111 13.93 -3.58 -1.46
C MET A 111 15.00 -2.50 -1.34
N VAL A 112 16.16 -2.75 -1.93
CA VAL A 112 17.31 -1.81 -1.94
C VAL A 112 17.32 -1.00 -3.22
N LEU A 113 17.08 -1.64 -4.37
CA LEU A 113 17.06 -1.00 -5.67
C LEU A 113 15.93 -1.59 -6.53
N SER A 114 15.23 -0.71 -7.25
CA SER A 114 14.29 -1.09 -8.30
C SER A 114 14.31 -0.03 -9.41
N VAL A 115 14.51 -0.48 -10.65
CA VAL A 115 14.49 0.37 -11.86
C VAL A 115 13.19 0.19 -12.65
N ASN A 116 12.56 -0.98 -12.54
CA ASN A 116 11.28 -1.28 -13.18
C ASN A 116 10.51 -2.32 -12.33
N LEU A 117 10.39 -3.57 -12.77
CA LEU A 117 9.73 -4.65 -12.02
C LEU A 117 10.70 -5.47 -11.17
N GLU A 118 12.00 -5.33 -11.41
CA GLU A 118 13.03 -6.07 -10.68
C GLU A 118 13.21 -5.49 -9.28
N VAL A 119 13.33 -6.40 -8.30
CA VAL A 119 13.52 -6.09 -6.88
C VAL A 119 14.84 -6.72 -6.46
N THR A 120 15.84 -5.90 -6.12
CA THR A 120 17.11 -6.38 -5.55
C THR A 120 17.08 -6.25 -4.03
N THR A 121 17.38 -7.34 -3.32
CA THR A 121 17.47 -7.40 -1.85
C THR A 121 18.92 -7.37 -1.37
N GLU A 122 19.14 -6.97 -0.12
CA GLU A 122 20.49 -6.85 0.46
C GLU A 122 21.22 -8.20 0.57
N GLU A 123 20.49 -9.32 0.71
CA GLU A 123 21.03 -10.69 0.70
C GLU A 123 21.73 -11.10 -0.61
N ALA A 124 21.64 -10.28 -1.66
CA ALA A 124 22.31 -10.51 -2.94
C ALA A 124 23.78 -10.00 -2.97
N PHE A 125 24.35 -9.59 -1.83
CA PHE A 125 25.76 -9.20 -1.66
C PHE A 125 26.48 -10.02 -0.59
#